data_AF-A0A7L2HBA6-F1
#
_entry.id   AF-A0A7L2HBA6-F1
#
_cell.length_a   1.000
_cell.length_b   1.000
_cell.length_c   1.000
_cell.angle_alpha   90.00
_cell.angle_beta   90.00
_cell.angle_gamma   90.00
#
_symmetry.space_group_name_H-M   'P 1'
#
loop_
_entity.id
_entity.type
_entity.pdbx_description
1 polymer ?
#
loop_
_entity_poly.entity_id
_entity_poly.type
_entity_poly.pdbx_seq_one_letter_code
_entity_poly.pdbx_strand_id
1 'polypeptide(L)'
;WLSNLESTHWLEHIKLILAGALRIADKVESGKTSVVVHCSDGWDRTAQLTSLSLLMLDGHYRTIRGFEVLVEKEWLSFGHRFQLRVGHGDKNHADADRSPVFLQFIDCVWQMTRQFPTAFEFNEYFLITILDHLYSCLFGTFLCSSEQQR
;
A
#
# COMPACT_ATOMS: atom_id res chain seq x y z
N TRP A 1 -21.54 3.03 -17.49
CA TRP A 1 -20.74 2.76 -16.28
C TRP A 1 -19.48 1.97 -16.62
N LEU A 2 -19.61 0.71 -17.08
CA LEU A 2 -18.46 -0.18 -17.32
C LEU A 2 -17.38 0.41 -18.24
N SER A 3 -17.74 0.91 -19.42
CA SER A 3 -16.79 1.53 -20.37
C SER A 3 -16.04 2.72 -19.78
N ASN A 4 -16.72 3.54 -18.97
CA ASN A 4 -16.10 4.70 -18.34
C ASN A 4 -15.10 4.25 -17.28
N LEU A 5 -15.46 3.26 -16.45
CA LEU A 5 -14.56 2.68 -15.45
C LEU A 5 -13.34 2.03 -16.12
N GLU A 6 -13.54 1.24 -17.17
CA GLU A 6 -12.47 0.62 -17.95
C GLU A 6 -11.50 1.67 -18.50
N SER A 7 -12.01 2.78 -19.04
CA SER A 7 -11.18 3.87 -19.58
C SER A 7 -10.32 4.60 -18.54
N THR A 8 -10.59 4.42 -17.24
CA THR A 8 -9.73 4.98 -16.18
C THR A 8 -8.47 4.14 -15.94
N HIS A 9 -8.47 2.88 -16.38
CA HIS A 9 -7.46 1.86 -16.06
C HIS A 9 -7.22 1.62 -14.56
N TRP A 10 -8.03 2.19 -13.65
CA TRP A 10 -7.83 2.06 -12.21
C TRP A 10 -7.82 0.59 -11.77
N LEU A 11 -8.87 -0.16 -12.10
CA LEU A 11 -8.97 -1.58 -11.75
C LEU A 11 -7.92 -2.44 -12.49
N GLU A 12 -7.45 -2.00 -13.65
CA GLU A 12 -6.34 -2.67 -14.33
C GLU A 12 -5.03 -2.51 -13.54
N HIS A 13 -4.74 -1.32 -13.04
CA HIS A 13 -3.59 -1.09 -12.16
C HIS A 13 -3.68 -1.89 -10.86
N ILE A 14 -4.84 -1.88 -10.19
CA ILE A 14 -5.08 -2.69 -8.97
C ILE A 14 -4.88 -4.18 -9.26
N LYS A 15 -5.42 -4.68 -10.38
CA LYS A 15 -5.20 -6.06 -10.83
C LYS A 15 -3.73 -6.38 -11.02
N LEU A 16 -2.97 -5.52 -11.69
CA LEU A 16 -1.55 -5.75 -11.96
C LEU A 16 -0.70 -5.75 -10.67
N ILE A 17 -1.01 -4.87 -9.72
CA ILE A 17 -0.34 -4.82 -8.41
C ILE A 17 -0.62 -6.12 -7.64
N LEU A 18 -1.88 -6.52 -7.48
CA LEU A 18 -2.26 -7.76 -6.80
C LEU A 18 -1.69 -9.00 -7.49
N ALA A 19 -1.70 -9.06 -8.82
CA ALA A 19 -1.11 -10.16 -9.58
C ALA A 19 0.41 -10.24 -9.36
N GLY A 20 1.10 -9.09 -9.28
CA GLY A 20 2.51 -9.04 -8.93
C GLY A 20 2.79 -9.61 -7.53
N ALA A 21 2.03 -9.17 -6.53
CA ALA A 21 2.16 -9.65 -5.16
C ALA A 21 1.85 -11.15 -5.03
N LEU A 22 0.85 -11.65 -5.78
CA LEU A 22 0.50 -13.07 -5.82
C LEU A 22 1.63 -13.92 -6.41
N ARG A 23 2.29 -13.45 -7.48
CA ARG A 23 3.44 -14.16 -8.08
C ARG A 23 4.62 -14.26 -7.11
N ILE A 24 4.86 -13.21 -6.33
CA ILE A 24 5.89 -13.20 -5.28
C ILE A 24 5.52 -14.20 -4.18
N ALA A 25 4.30 -14.11 -3.65
CA ALA A 25 3.82 -15.00 -2.60
C ALA A 25 3.83 -16.48 -3.02
N ASP A 26 3.35 -16.81 -4.22
CA ASP A 26 3.38 -18.18 -4.75
C ASP A 26 4.81 -18.72 -4.93
N LYS A 27 5.74 -17.87 -5.41
CA LYS A 27 7.15 -18.28 -5.57
C LYS A 27 7.80 -18.62 -4.23
N VAL A 28 7.46 -17.87 -3.18
CA VAL A 28 7.94 -18.11 -1.81
C VAL A 28 7.26 -19.34 -1.20
N GLU A 29 5.93 -19.40 -1.22
CA GLU A 29 5.16 -20.43 -0.52
C GLU A 29 5.15 -21.76 -1.27
N SER A 30 4.73 -21.79 -2.53
CA SER A 30 4.67 -23.02 -3.33
C SER A 30 6.05 -23.40 -3.85
N GLY A 31 6.79 -22.42 -4.36
CA GLY A 31 8.08 -22.62 -5.00
C GLY A 31 9.26 -22.76 -4.03
N LYS A 32 9.07 -22.48 -2.74
CA LYS A 32 10.12 -22.49 -1.69
C LYS A 32 11.40 -21.76 -2.12
N THR A 33 11.22 -20.69 -2.91
CA THR A 33 12.31 -19.96 -3.56
C THR A 33 12.40 -18.55 -2.98
N SER A 34 13.61 -18.12 -2.64
CA SER A 34 13.86 -16.72 -2.23
C SER A 34 13.66 -15.79 -3.43
N VAL A 35 13.09 -14.61 -3.18
CA VAL A 35 12.78 -13.62 -4.21
C VAL A 35 13.41 -12.27 -3.86
N VAL A 36 13.84 -11.54 -4.87
CA VAL A 36 14.28 -10.14 -4.75
C VAL A 36 13.26 -9.28 -5.47
N VAL A 37 12.72 -8.28 -4.77
CA VAL A 37 11.72 -7.35 -5.30
C VAL A 37 12.34 -5.97 -5.35
N HIS A 38 12.42 -5.39 -6.55
CA HIS A 38 12.91 -4.02 -6.73
C HIS A 38 12.14 -3.33 -7.87
N CYS A 39 12.19 -2.00 -7.90
CA CYS A 39 11.76 -1.21 -9.04
C CYS A 39 12.88 -0.25 -9.46
N SER A 40 12.56 1.00 -9.78
CA SER A 40 13.55 2.04 -10.08
C SER A 40 14.25 2.50 -8.79
N ASP A 41 13.52 3.19 -7.92
CA ASP A 41 14.06 3.72 -6.65
C ASP A 41 13.78 2.82 -5.44
N GLY A 42 12.85 1.87 -5.57
CA GLY A 42 12.56 0.89 -4.52
C GLY A 42 11.61 1.33 -3.40
N TRP A 43 11.05 2.55 -3.43
CA TRP A 43 10.18 3.07 -2.36
C TRP A 43 8.68 3.18 -2.69
N ASP A 44 8.27 2.94 -3.96
CA ASP A 44 6.86 3.04 -4.39
C ASP A 44 6.28 1.65 -4.69
N ARG A 45 6.49 1.15 -5.91
CA ARG A 45 5.98 -0.16 -6.36
C ARG A 45 6.54 -1.33 -5.56
N THR A 46 7.77 -1.20 -5.07
CA THR A 46 8.38 -2.24 -4.21
C THR A 46 7.62 -2.35 -2.90
N ALA A 47 7.33 -1.23 -2.22
CA ALA A 47 6.55 -1.21 -0.98
C ALA A 47 5.15 -1.81 -1.19
N GLN A 48 4.48 -1.50 -2.31
CA GLN A 48 3.20 -2.14 -2.68
C GLN A 48 3.35 -3.67 -2.76
N LEU A 49 4.33 -4.16 -3.51
CA LEU A 49 4.51 -5.59 -3.76
C LEU A 49 4.92 -6.35 -2.51
N THR A 50 5.90 -5.86 -1.75
CA THR A 50 6.38 -6.55 -0.54
C THR A 50 5.31 -6.59 0.55
N SER A 51 4.63 -5.47 0.82
CA SER A 51 3.58 -5.43 1.84
C SER A 51 2.38 -6.31 1.50
N LEU A 52 1.92 -6.32 0.25
CA LEU A 52 0.83 -7.20 -0.18
C LEU A 52 1.22 -8.68 -0.13
N SER A 53 2.44 -9.04 -0.53
CA SER A 53 2.91 -10.42 -0.41
C SER A 53 3.02 -10.84 1.06
N LEU A 54 3.47 -9.96 1.96
CA LEU A 54 3.51 -10.24 3.39
C LEU A 54 2.11 -10.48 3.98
N LEU A 55 1.09 -9.73 3.55
CA LEU A 55 -0.30 -9.97 3.97
C LEU A 55 -0.83 -11.34 3.51
N MET A 56 -0.44 -11.77 2.31
CA MET A 56 -0.82 -13.10 1.80
C MET A 56 -0.13 -14.22 2.58
N LEU A 57 1.14 -14.04 2.94
CA LEU A 57 1.99 -15.09 3.53
C LEU A 57 1.87 -15.20 5.05
N ASP A 58 1.75 -14.08 5.77
CA ASP A 58 1.82 -14.05 7.24
C ASP A 58 0.53 -13.49 7.84
N GLY A 59 -0.16 -14.33 8.61
CA GLY A 59 -1.39 -13.98 9.32
C GLY A 59 -1.21 -12.90 10.38
N HIS A 60 0.01 -12.69 10.89
CA HIS A 60 0.31 -11.62 11.83
C HIS A 60 -0.09 -10.25 11.26
N TYR A 61 0.30 -9.94 10.02
CA TYR A 61 0.01 -8.65 9.37
C TYR A 61 -1.47 -8.43 9.05
N ARG A 62 -2.33 -9.46 9.21
CA ARG A 62 -3.79 -9.35 9.05
C ARG A 62 -4.52 -9.00 10.36
N THR A 63 -3.80 -8.91 11.47
CA THR A 63 -4.29 -8.30 12.72
C THR A 63 -4.23 -6.77 12.64
N ILE A 64 -5.01 -6.05 13.44
CA ILE A 64 -4.98 -4.57 13.49
C ILE A 64 -3.55 -4.09 13.78
N ARG A 65 -2.95 -4.60 14.86
CA ARG A 65 -1.58 -4.24 15.26
C ARG A 65 -0.54 -4.69 14.25
N GLY A 66 -0.70 -5.88 13.68
CA GLY A 66 0.21 -6.35 12.65
C GLY A 66 0.16 -5.48 11.40
N PHE A 67 -1.02 -5.02 11.00
CA PHE A 67 -1.16 -4.11 9.86
C PHE A 67 -0.52 -2.74 10.13
N GLU A 68 -0.68 -2.19 11.34
CA GLU A 68 0.02 -0.97 11.77
C GLU A 68 1.54 -1.16 11.68
N VAL A 69 2.06 -2.29 12.18
CA VAL A 69 3.49 -2.65 12.06
C VAL A 69 3.92 -2.78 10.60
N LEU A 70 3.07 -3.36 9.73
CA LEU A 70 3.36 -3.49 8.31
C LEU A 70 3.54 -2.12 7.65
N VAL A 71 2.68 -1.16 7.98
CA VAL A 71 2.76 0.21 7.47
C VAL A 71 4.01 0.92 8.01
N GLU A 72 4.24 0.88 9.32
CA GLU A 72 5.45 1.45 9.94
C GLU A 72 6.74 0.88 9.33
N LYS A 73 6.76 -0.43 9.05
CA LYS A 73 7.91 -1.10 8.44
C LYS A 73 8.01 -0.83 6.95
N GLU A 74 7.14 -1.43 6.13
CA GLU A 74 7.34 -1.48 4.67
C GLU A 74 7.12 -0.14 3.97
N TRP A 75 6.45 0.81 4.63
CA TRP A 75 6.15 2.11 4.05
C TRP A 75 6.94 3.23 4.71
N LEU A 76 6.89 3.34 6.03
CA LEU A 76 7.46 4.50 6.73
C LEU A 76 8.97 4.35 6.92
N SER A 77 9.43 3.24 7.51
CA SER A 77 10.87 3.02 7.75
C SER A 77 11.65 2.83 6.45
N PHE A 78 11.06 2.15 5.47
CA PHE A 78 11.65 1.93 4.14
C PHE A 78 11.53 3.13 3.18
N GLY A 79 11.01 4.27 3.65
CA GLY A 79 11.19 5.56 2.98
C GLY A 79 10.23 5.82 1.81
N HIS A 80 9.00 5.30 1.87
CA HIS A 80 7.95 5.81 1.00
C HIS A 80 7.79 7.32 1.24
N ARG A 81 7.86 8.11 0.19
CA ARG A 81 7.98 9.58 0.28
C ARG A 81 6.62 10.24 0.50
N PHE A 82 5.93 9.93 1.60
CA PHE A 82 4.57 10.39 1.89
C PHE A 82 4.38 11.90 1.72
N GLN A 83 5.26 12.71 2.32
CA GLN A 83 5.20 14.17 2.22
C GLN A 83 5.20 14.65 0.75
N LEU A 84 5.98 14.03 -0.11
CA LEU A 84 6.10 14.38 -1.53
C LEU A 84 4.92 13.83 -2.34
N ARG A 85 4.56 12.55 -2.12
CA ARG A 85 3.51 11.86 -2.86
C ARG A 85 2.12 12.45 -2.57
N VAL A 86 1.91 12.99 -1.37
CA VAL A 86 0.66 13.65 -0.98
C VAL A 86 0.74 15.18 -1.15
N GLY A 87 1.88 15.80 -0.82
CA GLY A 87 2.05 17.25 -0.83
C GLY A 87 1.38 17.95 0.36
N HIS A 88 1.62 17.47 1.58
CA HIS A 88 1.00 18.03 2.79
C HIS A 88 1.33 19.52 2.95
N GLY A 89 0.29 20.36 3.02
CA GLY A 89 0.45 21.81 3.19
C GLY A 89 1.04 22.55 1.98
N ASP A 90 1.28 21.86 0.86
CA ASP A 90 1.86 22.44 -0.34
C ASP A 90 0.75 22.91 -1.32
N LYS A 91 0.85 24.17 -1.75
CA LYS A 91 -0.08 24.81 -2.68
C LYS A 91 0.07 24.34 -4.13
N ASN A 92 1.19 23.72 -4.49
CA ASN A 92 1.45 23.25 -5.84
C ASN A 92 0.68 21.96 -6.15
N HIS A 93 -0.59 22.10 -6.50
CA HIS A 93 -1.46 20.96 -6.86
C HIS A 93 -1.07 20.29 -8.19
N ALA A 94 -0.20 20.90 -8.99
CA ALA A 94 0.24 20.39 -10.30
C ALA A 94 1.59 19.65 -10.23
N ASP A 95 2.09 19.41 -9.02
CA ASP A 95 3.34 18.69 -8.81
C ASP A 95 3.25 17.25 -9.37
N ALA A 96 4.14 16.93 -10.31
CA ALA A 96 4.21 15.63 -10.97
C ALA A 96 4.68 14.51 -10.03
N ASP A 97 5.27 14.87 -8.89
CA ASP A 97 5.66 13.90 -7.87
C ASP A 97 4.49 13.40 -7.02
N ARG A 98 3.32 14.07 -7.07
CA ARG A 98 2.13 13.61 -6.36
C ARG A 98 1.53 12.39 -7.05
N SER A 99 1.27 11.34 -6.29
CA SER A 99 0.76 10.07 -6.85
C SER A 99 0.07 9.21 -5.77
N PRO A 100 -1.06 8.55 -6.08
CA PRO A 100 -1.87 7.80 -5.10
C PRO A 100 -1.30 6.40 -4.79
N VAL A 101 0.01 6.26 -4.59
CA VAL A 101 0.68 4.96 -4.43
C VAL A 101 0.21 4.21 -3.18
N PHE A 102 0.16 4.88 -2.03
CA PHE A 102 -0.35 4.29 -0.78
C PHE A 102 -1.86 4.04 -0.84
N LEU A 103 -2.63 4.90 -1.53
CA LEU A 103 -4.06 4.68 -1.76
C LEU A 103 -4.31 3.40 -2.57
N GLN A 104 -3.54 3.17 -3.64
CA GLN A 104 -3.63 1.93 -4.42
C GLN A 104 -3.32 0.69 -3.58
N PHE A 105 -2.38 0.79 -2.63
CA PHE A 105 -2.12 -0.28 -1.68
C PHE A 105 -3.35 -0.54 -0.78
N ILE A 106 -3.93 0.49 -0.18
CA ILE A 106 -5.13 0.33 0.67
C ILE A 106 -6.32 -0.23 -0.13
N ASP A 107 -6.49 0.18 -1.40
CA ASP A 107 -7.49 -0.42 -2.30
C ASP A 107 -7.21 -1.91 -2.51
N CYS A 108 -5.96 -2.30 -2.82
CA CYS A 108 -5.57 -3.71 -2.91
C CYS A 108 -5.86 -4.50 -1.62
N VAL A 109 -5.62 -3.91 -0.45
CA VAL A 109 -5.96 -4.52 0.85
C VAL A 109 -7.47 -4.70 0.98
N TRP A 110 -8.26 -3.68 0.63
CA TRP A 110 -9.72 -3.78 0.60
C TRP A 110 -10.22 -4.87 -0.36
N GLN A 111 -9.61 -5.02 -1.55
CA GLN A 111 -9.97 -6.14 -2.46
C GLN A 111 -9.75 -7.50 -1.78
N MET A 112 -8.71 -7.67 -0.97
CA MET A 112 -8.47 -8.90 -0.22
C MET A 112 -9.48 -9.09 0.92
N THR A 113 -9.85 -8.04 1.65
CA THR A 113 -10.89 -8.16 2.70
C THR A 113 -12.26 -8.51 2.11
N ARG A 114 -12.56 -8.04 0.90
CA ARG A 114 -13.77 -8.42 0.14
C ARG A 114 -13.78 -9.89 -0.26
N GLN A 115 -12.65 -10.43 -0.69
CA GLN A 115 -12.52 -11.84 -1.11
C GLN A 115 -12.43 -12.80 0.08
N PHE A 116 -11.85 -12.35 1.19
CA PHE A 116 -11.61 -13.15 2.39
C PHE A 116 -12.18 -12.46 3.64
N PRO A 117 -13.52 -12.46 3.81
CA PRO A 117 -14.20 -11.63 4.82
C PRO A 117 -13.89 -11.98 6.28
N THR A 118 -13.25 -13.12 6.55
CA THR A 118 -12.88 -13.58 7.89
C THR A 118 -11.36 -13.63 8.12
N ALA A 119 -10.56 -13.26 7.12
CA ALA A 119 -9.10 -13.40 7.20
C ALA A 119 -8.41 -12.20 7.87
N PHE A 120 -9.11 -11.08 8.02
CA PHE A 120 -8.59 -9.82 8.55
C PHE A 120 -9.35 -9.43 9.83
N GLU A 121 -8.61 -9.00 10.85
CA GLU A 121 -9.20 -8.51 12.10
C GLU A 121 -9.80 -7.11 11.94
N PHE A 122 -9.17 -6.28 11.11
CA PHE A 122 -9.65 -4.94 10.81
C PHE A 122 -10.77 -4.94 9.76
N ASN A 123 -11.58 -3.88 9.77
CA ASN A 123 -12.72 -3.71 8.87
C ASN A 123 -12.49 -2.57 7.86
N GLU A 124 -13.48 -2.33 7.00
CA GLU A 124 -13.44 -1.24 6.02
C GLU A 124 -13.30 0.14 6.67
N TYR A 125 -13.96 0.37 7.82
CA TYR A 125 -13.87 1.64 8.53
C TYR A 125 -12.45 1.97 8.97
N PHE A 126 -11.68 0.96 9.40
CA PHE A 126 -10.25 1.12 9.71
C PHE A 126 -9.45 1.59 8.48
N LEU A 127 -9.66 0.98 7.31
CA LEU A 127 -8.97 1.37 6.08
C LEU A 127 -9.34 2.79 5.62
N ILE A 128 -10.62 3.16 5.70
CA ILE A 128 -11.08 4.52 5.40
C ILE A 128 -10.46 5.53 6.38
N THR A 129 -10.43 5.21 7.67
CA THR A 129 -9.83 6.07 8.71
C THR A 129 -8.35 6.31 8.45
N ILE A 130 -7.60 5.30 8.00
CA ILE A 130 -6.21 5.47 7.58
C ILE A 130 -6.10 6.46 6.41
N LEU A 131 -6.96 6.36 5.41
CA LEU A 131 -6.95 7.26 4.24
C LEU A 131 -7.39 8.68 4.60
N ASP A 132 -8.35 8.85 5.50
CA ASP A 132 -8.74 10.17 6.01
C ASP A 132 -7.53 10.81 6.72
N HIS A 133 -6.83 10.04 7.55
CA HIS A 133 -5.70 10.54 8.31
C HIS A 133 -4.39 10.66 7.51
N LEU A 134 -4.27 9.95 6.39
CA LEU A 134 -3.24 10.19 5.39
C LEU A 134 -3.28 11.66 4.95
N TYR A 135 -4.45 12.22 4.65
CA TYR A 135 -4.56 13.59 4.15
C TYR A 135 -4.75 14.65 5.25
N SER A 136 -5.31 14.27 6.40
CA SER A 136 -5.69 15.24 7.45
C SER A 136 -4.53 16.00 8.07
N CYS A 137 -3.32 15.42 8.06
CA CYS A 137 -2.16 15.89 8.83
C CYS A 137 -2.42 16.06 10.33
N LEU A 138 -3.44 15.39 10.88
CA LEU A 138 -3.75 15.44 12.32
C LEU A 138 -2.66 14.73 13.15
N PHE A 139 -2.08 13.67 12.59
CA PHE A 139 -1.05 12.86 13.22
C PHE A 139 0.26 12.93 12.44
N GLY A 140 1.38 12.71 13.13
CA GLY A 140 2.71 12.66 12.52
C GLY A 140 2.98 11.40 11.67
N THR A 141 2.09 10.40 11.71
CA THR A 141 2.29 9.07 11.12
C THR A 141 2.63 9.12 9.64
N PHE A 142 2.05 10.01 8.83
CA PHE A 142 2.30 10.08 7.39
C PHE A 142 3.06 11.34 6.97
N LEU A 143 3.72 12.03 7.90
CA LEU A 143 4.59 13.16 7.59
C LEU A 143 6.00 12.69 7.16
N CYS A 144 6.78 13.63 6.63
CA CYS A 144 8.16 13.42 6.16
C CYS A 144 8.28 12.41 4.99
N SER A 145 9.50 12.14 4.53
CA SER A 145 9.78 11.24 3.40
C SER A 145 10.72 10.08 3.73
N SER A 146 11.25 10.01 4.94
CA SER A 146 12.11 8.91 5.40
C SER A 146 12.15 8.84 6.92
N GLU A 147 12.63 7.72 7.45
CA GLU A 147 12.89 7.54 8.89
C GLU A 147 13.86 8.59 9.44
N GLN A 148 14.93 8.91 8.71
CA GLN A 148 15.90 9.94 9.12
C GLN A 148 15.26 11.32 9.32
N GLN A 149 14.19 11.64 8.60
CA GLN A 149 13.51 12.93 8.68
C GLN A 149 12.47 13.00 9.80
N ARG A 150 12.08 11.87 10.41
CA ARG A 150 11.09 11.80 11.50
C ARG A 150 11.77 11.96 12.85
#